data_AF-R7HRB0-F1
#
_entry.id   AF-R7HRB0-F1
#
_cell.length_a   1.000
_cell.length_b   1.000
_cell.length_c   1.000
_cell.angle_alpha   90.00
_cell.angle_beta   90.00
_cell.angle_gamma   90.00
#
_symmetry.space_group_name_H-M   'P 1'
#
loop_
_entity.id
_entity.type
_entity.pdbx_description
1 polymer ?
#
loop_
_entity_poly.entity_id
_entity_poly.type
_entity_poly.pdbx_seq_one_letter_code
_entity_poly.pdbx_strand_id
1 'polypeptide(L)'
;MQRNYRTNIYGSLLTNTADFNVVIAPGFNDPDNNYEVLNAKGVSQLKDLLASGADLSKKDVIVDLNGETMDSNIALNAHSVAVENGTVDASQLSAKADEGVTLRNVKLTGSFPKATSNARVIVETAGDVVVDGLDYTGAADGYNPLEINLGNVVSKNVTVKNCKFAKFSNNAISVFGMAEGGVLNIENNTFDLGKTSEAVRISNKTNTKFTINVKDCSYTYPTDAAGQWVGFFLFEDYTSATAEEANAAMQFKNLKVNVDNVTFEGAKVTELNLFTGARNQFACMCYDNLPGLVVTDATHFPTFNFK
;
A
#
# COMPACT_ATOMS: atom_id res chain seq x y z
N MET A 1 16.66 -14.79 -37.75
CA MET A 1 16.86 -13.63 -36.85
C MET A 1 18.03 -12.81 -37.37
N GLN A 2 17.80 -11.57 -37.80
CA GLN A 2 18.87 -10.64 -38.17
C GLN A 2 19.14 -9.74 -36.96
N ARG A 3 20.33 -9.84 -36.35
CA ARG A 3 20.75 -8.97 -35.25
C ARG A 3 21.71 -7.92 -35.80
N ASN A 4 21.39 -6.65 -35.60
CA ASN A 4 22.26 -5.53 -35.96
C ASN A 4 23.25 -5.29 -34.83
N TYR A 5 24.54 -5.43 -35.09
CA TYR A 5 25.60 -5.07 -34.16
C TYR A 5 26.23 -3.75 -34.62
N ARG A 6 26.24 -2.74 -33.75
CA ARG A 6 26.97 -1.48 -33.97
C ARG A 6 28.30 -1.55 -33.22
N THR A 7 29.41 -1.42 -33.94
CA THR A 7 30.76 -1.30 -33.35
C THR A 7 31.27 0.11 -33.59
N ASN A 8 31.47 0.89 -32.53
CA ASN A 8 32.13 2.19 -32.62
C ASN A 8 33.64 1.98 -32.50
N ILE A 9 34.40 2.21 -33.58
CA ILE A 9 35.86 2.22 -33.55
C ILE A 9 36.30 3.68 -33.38
N TYR A 10 36.86 4.02 -32.22
CA TYR A 10 37.42 5.34 -31.96
C TYR A 10 38.94 5.30 -32.16
N GLY A 11 39.43 5.99 -33.20
CA GLY A 11 40.84 6.12 -33.52
C GLY A 11 41.04 6.88 -34.83
N SER A 12 42.23 7.47 -35.02
CA SER A 12 42.64 8.09 -36.29
C SER A 12 42.45 7.10 -37.44
N LEU A 13 41.95 7.56 -38.61
CA LEU A 13 41.75 6.73 -39.81
C LEU A 13 42.95 5.80 -40.02
N LEU A 14 42.73 4.49 -39.94
CA LEU A 14 43.77 3.49 -40.18
C LEU A 14 44.23 3.62 -41.63
N THR A 15 45.48 4.03 -41.84
CA THR A 15 46.07 4.17 -43.18
C THR A 15 46.71 2.88 -43.70
N ASN A 16 46.61 1.77 -42.94
CA ASN A 16 47.16 0.45 -43.27
C ASN A 16 46.14 -0.65 -42.92
N THR A 17 46.16 -1.75 -43.68
CA THR A 17 45.34 -2.96 -43.40
C THR A 17 45.69 -3.52 -42.03
N ALA A 18 44.69 -3.74 -41.18
CA ALA A 18 44.84 -4.34 -39.86
C ALA A 18 43.80 -5.45 -39.67
N ASP A 19 44.23 -6.58 -39.15
CA ASP A 19 43.35 -7.69 -38.77
C ASP A 19 42.87 -7.49 -37.33
N PHE A 20 41.56 -7.46 -37.13
CA PHE A 20 40.94 -7.35 -35.82
C PHE A 20 40.27 -8.65 -35.44
N ASN A 21 40.61 -9.16 -34.25
CA ASN A 21 39.82 -10.22 -33.62
C ASN A 21 38.60 -9.57 -32.94
N VAL A 22 37.44 -9.68 -33.58
CA VAL A 22 36.17 -9.37 -32.95
C VAL A 22 35.75 -10.57 -32.11
N VAL A 23 36.03 -10.52 -30.81
CA VAL A 23 35.53 -11.51 -29.85
C VAL A 23 34.18 -11.01 -29.33
N ILE A 24 33.10 -11.71 -29.67
CA ILE A 24 31.80 -11.50 -29.01
C ILE A 24 31.92 -12.15 -27.64
N ALA A 25 31.97 -11.36 -26.58
CA ALA A 25 31.89 -11.88 -25.22
C ALA A 25 30.51 -12.56 -25.04
N PRO A 26 30.45 -13.88 -24.80
CA PRO A 26 29.21 -14.52 -24.37
C PRO A 26 28.98 -14.07 -22.93
N GLY A 27 28.04 -13.16 -22.72
CA GLY A 27 27.80 -12.62 -21.37
C GLY A 27 26.95 -11.35 -21.29
N PHE A 28 26.52 -10.74 -22.41
CA PHE A 28 25.60 -9.61 -22.35
C PHE A 28 24.14 -10.00 -21.98
N ASN A 29 23.92 -11.23 -21.54
CA ASN A 29 22.63 -11.75 -21.10
C ASN A 29 22.65 -12.11 -19.61
N ASP A 30 23.73 -11.88 -18.85
CA ASP A 30 23.79 -12.32 -17.44
C ASP A 30 24.05 -11.15 -16.47
N PRO A 31 23.16 -10.96 -15.46
CA PRO A 31 21.89 -11.65 -15.31
C PRO A 31 20.87 -11.22 -16.39
N ASP A 32 20.09 -12.18 -16.91
CA ASP A 32 18.96 -11.91 -17.81
C ASP A 32 17.82 -11.36 -16.97
N ASN A 33 17.63 -10.05 -17.01
CA ASN A 33 16.56 -9.36 -16.29
C ASN A 33 15.27 -9.27 -17.12
N ASN A 34 15.14 -10.02 -18.23
CA ASN A 34 13.88 -10.07 -18.98
C ASN A 34 12.89 -10.99 -18.27
N TYR A 35 11.95 -10.39 -17.54
CA TYR A 35 10.76 -11.07 -17.06
C TYR A 35 9.73 -11.17 -18.18
N GLU A 36 9.06 -12.31 -18.30
CA GLU A 36 7.95 -12.43 -19.24
C GLU A 36 6.76 -11.64 -18.71
N VAL A 37 6.21 -10.77 -19.56
CA VAL A 37 5.02 -9.98 -19.25
C VAL A 37 3.77 -10.74 -19.71
N LEU A 38 2.90 -11.05 -18.76
CA LEU A 38 1.59 -11.65 -18.98
C LEU A 38 0.51 -10.56 -18.86
N ASN A 39 -0.25 -10.39 -19.93
CA ASN A 39 -1.35 -9.44 -19.98
C ASN A 39 -2.69 -10.17 -20.00
N ALA A 40 -3.52 -9.95 -18.98
CA ALA A 40 -4.90 -10.40 -18.96
C ALA A 40 -5.82 -9.19 -19.19
N LYS A 41 -6.55 -9.19 -20.30
CA LYS A 41 -7.52 -8.15 -20.65
C LYS A 41 -8.94 -8.69 -20.53
N GLY A 42 -9.70 -8.11 -19.60
CA GLY A 42 -11.05 -8.53 -19.22
C GLY A 42 -11.07 -9.72 -18.26
N VAL A 43 -12.25 -9.96 -17.69
CA VAL A 43 -12.47 -10.96 -16.64
C VAL A 43 -12.25 -12.39 -17.15
N SER A 44 -12.60 -12.67 -18.41
CA SER A 44 -12.42 -14.02 -18.98
C SER A 44 -10.94 -14.44 -19.00
N GLN A 45 -10.06 -13.58 -19.52
CA GLN A 45 -8.63 -13.90 -19.60
C GLN A 45 -7.98 -13.98 -18.22
N LEU A 46 -8.44 -13.16 -17.27
CA LEU A 46 -7.99 -13.26 -15.89
C LEU A 46 -8.42 -14.59 -15.26
N LYS A 47 -9.68 -15.02 -15.46
CA LYS A 47 -10.15 -16.32 -14.97
C LYS A 47 -9.35 -17.48 -15.57
N ASP A 48 -9.04 -17.43 -16.87
CA ASP A 48 -8.21 -18.43 -17.53
C ASP A 48 -6.79 -18.45 -16.95
N LEU A 49 -6.18 -17.27 -16.72
CA LEU A 49 -4.86 -17.16 -16.09
C LEU A 49 -4.85 -17.77 -14.68
N LEU A 50 -5.84 -17.41 -13.85
CA LEU A 50 -5.96 -17.93 -12.47
C LEU A 50 -6.21 -19.44 -12.44
N ALA A 51 -6.97 -19.97 -13.40
CA ALA A 51 -7.26 -21.41 -13.50
C ALA A 51 -6.10 -22.23 -14.08
N SER A 52 -5.18 -21.60 -14.81
CA SER A 52 -4.06 -22.30 -15.48
C SER A 52 -3.11 -23.00 -14.52
N GLY A 53 -3.02 -22.54 -13.26
CA GLY A 53 -2.04 -23.01 -12.29
C GLY A 53 -0.59 -22.65 -12.64
N ALA A 54 -0.38 -21.71 -13.57
CA ALA A 54 0.95 -21.24 -13.95
C ALA A 54 1.68 -20.62 -12.75
N ASP A 55 2.98 -20.89 -12.65
CA ASP A 55 3.85 -20.20 -11.71
C ASP A 55 4.14 -18.79 -12.22
N LEU A 56 3.53 -17.79 -11.57
CA LEU A 56 3.65 -16.38 -11.94
C LEU A 56 4.85 -15.70 -11.26
N SER A 57 5.55 -16.36 -10.31
CA SER A 57 6.57 -15.73 -9.45
C SER A 57 7.74 -15.07 -10.20
N LYS A 58 7.94 -15.43 -11.47
CA LYS A 58 8.97 -14.86 -12.37
C LYS A 58 8.37 -14.11 -13.56
N LYS A 59 7.14 -13.64 -13.44
CA LYS A 59 6.37 -12.97 -14.48
C LYS A 59 5.92 -11.61 -14.00
N ASP A 60 5.90 -10.65 -14.91
CA ASP A 60 5.20 -9.39 -14.70
C ASP A 60 3.75 -9.60 -15.13
N VAL A 61 2.81 -9.35 -14.21
CA VAL A 61 1.40 -9.60 -14.48
C VAL A 61 0.66 -8.28 -14.52
N ILE A 62 0.09 -7.97 -15.69
CA ILE A 62 -0.76 -6.81 -15.90
C ILE A 62 -2.18 -7.29 -16.19
N VAL A 63 -3.10 -6.87 -15.34
CA VAL A 63 -4.52 -7.15 -15.45
C VAL A 63 -5.25 -5.86 -15.73
N ASP A 64 -5.85 -5.74 -16.91
CA ASP A 64 -6.82 -4.69 -17.22
C ASP A 64 -8.20 -5.33 -17.22
N LEU A 65 -8.99 -5.07 -16.18
CA LEU A 65 -10.36 -5.59 -16.09
C LEU A 65 -11.29 -4.95 -17.14
N ASN A 66 -10.84 -3.93 -17.87
CA ASN A 66 -11.54 -3.35 -19.02
C ASN A 66 -12.98 -2.87 -18.70
N GLY A 67 -13.17 -2.36 -17.48
CA GLY A 67 -14.45 -1.90 -16.94
C GLY A 67 -15.39 -3.01 -16.47
N GLU A 68 -14.98 -4.28 -16.57
CA GLU A 68 -15.80 -5.44 -16.20
C GLU A 68 -15.80 -5.69 -14.68
N THR A 69 -16.71 -6.55 -14.24
CA THR A 69 -16.85 -6.97 -12.85
C THR A 69 -16.33 -8.39 -12.67
N MET A 70 -15.31 -8.54 -11.82
CA MET A 70 -14.85 -9.82 -11.30
C MET A 70 -15.65 -10.18 -10.04
N ASP A 71 -16.27 -11.35 -10.06
CA ASP A 71 -17.14 -11.89 -8.99
C ASP A 71 -16.50 -13.06 -8.23
N SER A 72 -15.20 -13.29 -8.44
CA SER A 72 -14.41 -14.27 -7.70
C SER A 72 -13.09 -13.66 -7.24
N ASN A 73 -12.42 -14.33 -6.28
CA ASN A 73 -11.15 -13.83 -5.74
C ASN A 73 -10.09 -13.66 -6.84
N ILE A 74 -9.36 -12.56 -6.76
CA ILE A 74 -8.13 -12.32 -7.53
C ILE A 74 -6.97 -12.59 -6.58
N ALA A 75 -6.14 -13.58 -6.88
CA ALA A 75 -4.95 -13.91 -6.11
C ALA A 75 -3.74 -14.03 -7.03
N LEU A 76 -2.89 -13.00 -7.03
CA LEU A 76 -1.70 -12.91 -7.87
C LEU A 76 -0.45 -12.98 -6.99
N ASN A 77 0.47 -13.88 -7.35
CA ASN A 77 1.78 -14.00 -6.71
C ASN A 77 2.85 -14.02 -7.81
N ALA A 78 3.41 -12.84 -8.11
CA ALA A 78 4.18 -12.62 -9.33
C ALA A 78 5.49 -11.86 -9.08
N HIS A 79 6.28 -11.58 -10.12
CA HIS A 79 7.43 -10.69 -9.99
C HIS A 79 6.97 -9.25 -9.75
N SER A 80 6.08 -8.76 -10.61
CA SER A 80 5.33 -7.51 -10.44
C SER A 80 3.84 -7.73 -10.71
N VAL A 81 2.99 -6.92 -10.08
CA VAL A 81 1.53 -6.98 -10.26
C VAL A 81 0.96 -5.60 -10.56
N ALA A 82 0.20 -5.49 -11.66
CA ALA A 82 -0.67 -4.37 -11.94
C ALA A 82 -2.12 -4.85 -12.11
N VAL A 83 -3.08 -4.27 -11.39
CA VAL A 83 -4.52 -4.53 -11.60
C VAL A 83 -5.24 -3.21 -11.82
N GLU A 84 -5.93 -3.08 -12.94
CA GLU A 84 -6.47 -1.81 -13.40
C GLU A 84 -7.91 -1.90 -13.90
N ASN A 85 -8.62 -0.77 -13.79
CA ASN A 85 -9.86 -0.43 -14.51
C ASN A 85 -10.98 -1.48 -14.41
N GLY A 86 -11.51 -1.73 -13.22
CA GLY A 86 -12.68 -2.60 -13.10
C GLY A 86 -13.25 -2.69 -11.70
N THR A 87 -14.16 -3.64 -11.52
CA THR A 87 -14.86 -3.86 -10.25
C THR A 87 -14.55 -5.23 -9.70
N VAL A 88 -14.29 -5.34 -8.40
CA VAL A 88 -14.23 -6.62 -7.68
C VAL A 88 -15.43 -6.70 -6.73
N ASP A 89 -16.41 -7.51 -7.12
CA ASP A 89 -17.69 -7.66 -6.44
C ASP A 89 -17.69 -8.88 -5.52
N ALA A 90 -18.15 -8.69 -4.28
CA ALA A 90 -18.19 -9.69 -3.21
C ALA A 90 -16.94 -10.60 -3.03
N SER A 91 -15.79 -10.28 -3.64
CA SER A 91 -14.53 -11.06 -3.62
C SER A 91 -13.26 -10.29 -3.23
N GLN A 92 -12.25 -11.01 -2.73
CA GLN A 92 -10.97 -10.43 -2.33
C GLN A 92 -10.04 -10.16 -3.51
N LEU A 93 -9.22 -9.11 -3.41
CA LEU A 93 -8.04 -8.90 -4.27
C LEU A 93 -6.76 -9.03 -3.43
N SER A 94 -5.92 -10.01 -3.75
CA SER A 94 -4.61 -10.21 -3.14
C SER A 94 -3.53 -10.13 -4.21
N ALA A 95 -2.58 -9.22 -4.01
CA ALA A 95 -1.43 -9.00 -4.88
C ALA A 95 -0.14 -9.15 -4.07
N LYS A 96 0.64 -10.17 -4.42
CA LYS A 96 1.97 -10.42 -3.85
C LYS A 96 3.01 -10.29 -4.96
N ALA A 97 4.06 -9.52 -4.71
CA ALA A 97 5.06 -9.23 -5.71
C ALA A 97 6.45 -8.99 -5.11
N ASP A 98 7.50 -9.30 -5.88
CA ASP A 98 8.87 -8.98 -5.51
C ASP A 98 9.22 -7.52 -5.83
N GLU A 99 8.93 -7.07 -7.06
CA GLU A 99 9.33 -5.75 -7.59
C GLU A 99 8.35 -4.63 -7.23
N GLY A 100 7.06 -4.93 -7.15
CA GLY A 100 6.05 -3.96 -6.75
C GLY A 100 4.62 -4.30 -7.12
N VAL A 101 3.69 -3.52 -6.57
CA VAL A 101 2.25 -3.66 -6.79
C VAL A 101 1.64 -2.32 -7.18
N THR A 102 0.89 -2.31 -8.28
CA THR A 102 0.09 -1.17 -8.72
C THR A 102 -1.38 -1.53 -8.83
N LEU A 103 -2.26 -0.76 -8.19
CA LEU A 103 -3.71 -0.84 -8.35
C LEU A 103 -4.21 0.50 -8.91
N ARG A 104 -4.93 0.49 -10.03
CA ARG A 104 -5.48 1.72 -10.64
C ARG A 104 -6.95 1.61 -10.97
N ASN A 105 -7.75 2.60 -10.55
CA ASN A 105 -9.17 2.69 -10.92
C ASN A 105 -9.97 1.40 -10.60
N VAL A 106 -9.70 0.79 -9.44
CA VAL A 106 -10.37 -0.44 -8.99
C VAL A 106 -11.52 -0.07 -8.06
N LYS A 107 -12.71 -0.60 -8.35
CA LYS A 107 -13.90 -0.45 -7.50
C LYS A 107 -14.13 -1.72 -6.69
N LEU A 108 -14.57 -1.56 -5.45
CA LEU A 108 -14.90 -2.66 -4.56
C LEU A 108 -16.38 -2.57 -4.20
N THR A 109 -17.14 -3.62 -4.53
CA THR A 109 -18.60 -3.65 -4.37
C THR A 109 -19.07 -4.92 -3.69
N GLY A 110 -20.34 -4.92 -3.29
CA GLY A 110 -20.97 -6.07 -2.64
C GLY A 110 -20.59 -6.23 -1.18
N SER A 111 -21.07 -7.31 -0.57
CA SER A 111 -20.77 -7.66 0.83
C SER A 111 -19.51 -8.53 0.92
N PHE A 112 -18.66 -8.22 1.89
CA PHE A 112 -17.44 -8.91 2.28
C PHE A 112 -17.18 -8.75 3.79
N PRO A 113 -17.89 -9.51 4.62
CA PRO A 113 -17.80 -9.37 6.07
C PRO A 113 -16.44 -9.84 6.61
N LYS A 114 -16.09 -9.39 7.82
CA LYS A 114 -14.86 -9.81 8.55
C LYS A 114 -14.68 -11.34 8.61
N ALA A 115 -15.78 -12.09 8.68
CA ALA A 115 -15.77 -13.54 8.71
C ALA A 115 -15.14 -14.17 7.44
N THR A 116 -15.13 -13.45 6.32
CA THR A 116 -14.48 -13.88 5.08
C THR A 116 -12.98 -13.57 5.10
N SER A 117 -12.60 -12.35 5.47
CA SER A 117 -11.21 -11.97 5.67
C SER A 117 -11.11 -10.64 6.44
N ASN A 118 -9.94 -10.36 7.01
CA ASN A 118 -9.67 -9.07 7.65
C ASN A 118 -9.57 -7.94 6.62
N ALA A 119 -9.15 -8.23 5.39
CA ALA A 119 -8.96 -7.20 4.38
C ALA A 119 -9.58 -7.55 3.03
N ARG A 120 -10.12 -6.54 2.36
CA ARG A 120 -10.64 -6.68 0.99
C ARG A 120 -9.53 -6.65 -0.05
N VAL A 121 -8.55 -5.76 0.13
CA VAL A 121 -7.34 -5.67 -0.66
C VAL A 121 -6.15 -5.99 0.23
N ILE A 122 -5.36 -6.99 -0.18
CA ILE A 122 -4.11 -7.37 0.48
C ILE A 122 -2.96 -7.15 -0.49
N VAL A 123 -2.01 -6.32 -0.10
CA VAL A 123 -0.77 -6.08 -0.82
C VAL A 123 0.41 -6.58 0.00
N GLU A 124 1.25 -7.44 -0.57
CA GLU A 124 2.49 -7.89 0.06
C GLU A 124 3.64 -7.75 -0.93
N THR A 125 4.54 -6.80 -0.70
CA THR A 125 5.73 -6.64 -1.52
C THR A 125 6.88 -5.97 -0.76
N ALA A 126 8.12 -6.29 -1.13
CA ALA A 126 9.30 -5.53 -0.72
C ALA A 126 9.54 -4.30 -1.62
N GLY A 127 8.95 -4.33 -2.82
CA GLY A 127 8.99 -3.27 -3.81
C GLY A 127 8.02 -2.12 -3.51
N ASP A 128 7.85 -1.27 -4.52
CA ASP A 128 7.01 -0.09 -4.40
C ASP A 128 5.52 -0.44 -4.52
N VAL A 129 4.68 0.28 -3.77
CA VAL A 129 3.23 0.14 -3.81
C VAL A 129 2.60 1.43 -4.31
N VAL A 130 1.75 1.33 -5.33
CA VAL A 130 0.93 2.42 -5.84
C VAL A 130 -0.53 1.98 -5.85
N VAL A 131 -1.37 2.66 -5.08
CA VAL A 131 -2.82 2.51 -5.12
C VAL A 131 -3.40 3.85 -5.55
N ASP A 132 -3.96 3.91 -6.75
CA ASP A 132 -4.42 5.14 -7.38
C ASP A 132 -5.88 5.00 -7.83
N GLY A 133 -6.81 5.69 -7.19
CA GLY A 133 -8.22 5.63 -7.58
C GLY A 133 -8.94 4.35 -7.12
N LEU A 134 -8.57 3.79 -5.97
CA LEU A 134 -9.34 2.73 -5.32
C LEU A 134 -10.65 3.30 -4.77
N ASP A 135 -11.79 2.74 -5.14
CA ASP A 135 -13.11 3.20 -4.71
C ASP A 135 -13.86 2.09 -3.94
N TYR A 136 -13.95 2.25 -2.62
CA TYR A 136 -14.67 1.34 -1.72
C TYR A 136 -16.12 1.80 -1.48
N THR A 137 -16.57 2.93 -2.04
CA THR A 137 -17.89 3.49 -1.70
C THR A 137 -19.07 2.63 -2.16
N GLY A 138 -18.84 1.71 -3.10
CA GLY A 138 -19.82 0.74 -3.59
C GLY A 138 -19.96 -0.53 -2.76
N ALA A 139 -19.11 -0.74 -1.74
CA ALA A 139 -19.23 -1.89 -0.84
C ALA A 139 -20.52 -1.81 0.00
N ALA A 140 -20.95 -2.95 0.54
CA ALA A 140 -22.06 -3.03 1.50
C ALA A 140 -21.56 -3.06 2.95
N ASP A 141 -20.44 -3.74 3.18
CA ASP A 141 -19.77 -3.88 4.47
C ASP A 141 -18.26 -4.17 4.25
N GLY A 142 -17.52 -4.36 5.33
CA GLY A 142 -16.09 -4.68 5.30
C GLY A 142 -15.42 -4.50 6.64
N TYR A 143 -14.28 -5.15 6.85
CA TYR A 143 -13.40 -4.88 7.99
C TYR A 143 -12.36 -3.83 7.62
N ASN A 144 -11.27 -4.21 6.95
CA ASN A 144 -10.27 -3.30 6.39
C ASN A 144 -10.40 -3.26 4.85
N PRO A 145 -10.61 -2.09 4.21
CA PRO A 145 -10.53 -1.96 2.76
C PRO A 145 -9.16 -2.35 2.19
N LEU A 146 -8.07 -1.85 2.78
CA LEU A 146 -6.71 -2.01 2.27
C LEU A 146 -5.72 -2.35 3.40
N GLU A 147 -5.04 -3.49 3.26
CA GLU A 147 -3.89 -3.86 4.08
C GLU A 147 -2.63 -3.97 3.20
N ILE A 148 -1.54 -3.39 3.69
CA ILE A 148 -0.24 -3.39 3.03
C ILE A 148 0.80 -3.97 3.99
N ASN A 149 1.46 -5.03 3.53
CA ASN A 149 2.62 -5.67 4.13
C ASN A 149 2.37 -6.21 5.54
N LEU A 150 1.26 -6.92 5.79
CA LEU A 150 1.03 -7.60 7.06
C LEU A 150 2.04 -8.74 7.29
N GLY A 151 2.45 -9.43 6.22
CA GLY A 151 3.35 -10.59 6.23
C GLY A 151 4.77 -10.28 6.68
N ASN A 152 5.80 -10.82 6.01
CA ASN A 152 7.20 -10.62 6.44
C ASN A 152 7.98 -9.62 5.58
N VAL A 153 7.35 -9.05 4.56
CA VAL A 153 7.97 -8.04 3.68
C VAL A 153 7.59 -6.64 4.14
N VAL A 154 8.36 -5.64 3.70
CA VAL A 154 8.07 -4.21 3.89
C VAL A 154 8.52 -3.44 2.66
N SER A 155 7.68 -2.52 2.19
CA SER A 155 7.97 -1.63 1.07
C SER A 155 8.82 -0.45 1.48
N LYS A 156 9.64 0.04 0.56
CA LYS A 156 10.35 1.31 0.76
C LYS A 156 9.49 2.51 0.42
N ASN A 157 8.72 2.45 -0.66
CA ASN A 157 7.80 3.52 -1.04
C ASN A 157 6.37 2.99 -1.18
N VAL A 158 5.44 3.68 -0.55
CA VAL A 158 4.00 3.39 -0.66
C VAL A 158 3.29 4.69 -0.97
N THR A 159 2.46 4.70 -2.01
CA THR A 159 1.60 5.83 -2.36
C THR A 159 0.17 5.36 -2.50
N VAL A 160 -0.72 5.89 -1.67
CA VAL A 160 -2.17 5.70 -1.79
C VAL A 160 -2.78 7.05 -2.12
N LYS A 161 -3.37 7.18 -3.30
CA LYS A 161 -3.89 8.46 -3.77
C LYS A 161 -5.17 8.37 -4.58
N ASN A 162 -5.92 9.47 -4.59
CA ASN A 162 -7.19 9.59 -5.33
C ASN A 162 -8.24 8.54 -4.92
N CYS A 163 -8.11 7.94 -3.73
CA CYS A 163 -8.96 6.85 -3.26
C CYS A 163 -10.15 7.36 -2.45
N LYS A 164 -11.21 6.54 -2.39
CA LYS A 164 -12.42 6.81 -1.62
C LYS A 164 -12.76 5.63 -0.73
N PHE A 165 -12.90 5.88 0.56
CA PHE A 165 -13.16 4.87 1.57
C PHE A 165 -14.44 5.21 2.33
N ALA A 166 -15.36 4.25 2.43
CA ALA A 166 -16.60 4.36 3.21
C ALA A 166 -17.10 2.97 3.58
N LYS A 167 -18.07 2.82 4.49
CA LYS A 167 -18.77 1.54 4.73
C LYS A 167 -17.87 0.36 5.15
N PHE A 168 -16.92 0.62 6.03
CA PHE A 168 -16.08 -0.39 6.68
C PHE A 168 -16.19 -0.25 8.20
N SER A 169 -15.70 -1.25 8.94
CA SER A 169 -15.90 -1.36 10.39
C SER A 169 -14.62 -1.26 11.23
N ASN A 170 -13.45 -1.17 10.58
CA ASN A 170 -12.15 -1.02 11.24
C ASN A 170 -11.31 0.04 10.49
N ASN A 171 -10.10 -0.22 10.02
CA ASN A 171 -9.24 0.84 9.45
C ASN A 171 -9.33 0.91 7.92
N ALA A 172 -9.39 2.12 7.34
CA ALA A 172 -9.48 2.28 5.89
C ALA A 172 -8.21 1.75 5.18
N ILE A 173 -7.05 2.20 5.66
CA ILE A 173 -5.73 1.80 5.17
C ILE A 173 -4.92 1.31 6.37
N SER A 174 -4.38 0.09 6.32
CA SER A 174 -3.42 -0.40 7.31
C SER A 174 -2.06 -0.65 6.66
N VAL A 175 -1.03 0.03 7.14
CA VAL A 175 0.36 -0.18 6.73
C VAL A 175 1.11 -0.81 7.90
N PHE A 176 1.44 -2.09 7.76
CA PHE A 176 1.99 -2.85 8.87
C PHE A 176 3.48 -2.62 9.08
N GLY A 177 4.24 -2.29 8.03
CA GLY A 177 5.64 -1.92 8.13
C GLY A 177 6.18 -1.29 6.85
N MET A 178 7.26 -0.54 7.00
CA MET A 178 8.02 0.10 5.93
C MET A 178 9.50 -0.26 6.07
N ALA A 179 10.27 -0.09 5.00
CA ALA A 179 11.72 -0.16 5.05
C ALA A 179 12.33 1.14 5.63
N GLU A 180 13.52 1.03 6.23
CA GLU A 180 14.28 2.17 6.76
C GLU A 180 14.50 3.25 5.68
N GLY A 181 14.27 4.51 6.05
CA GLY A 181 14.34 5.66 5.17
C GLY A 181 13.22 5.73 4.12
N GLY A 182 12.18 4.92 4.27
CA GLY A 182 11.05 4.86 3.35
C GLY A 182 10.16 6.10 3.35
N VAL A 183 9.21 6.12 2.42
CA VAL A 183 8.23 7.20 2.27
C VAL A 183 6.83 6.61 2.05
N LEU A 184 5.89 7.00 2.90
CA LEU A 184 4.46 6.72 2.76
C LEU A 184 3.74 8.01 2.36
N ASN A 185 3.12 8.04 1.19
CA ASN A 185 2.30 9.15 0.72
C ASN A 185 0.82 8.77 0.76
N ILE A 186 0.01 9.59 1.43
CA ILE A 186 -1.45 9.49 1.50
C ILE A 186 -2.01 10.79 0.91
N GLU A 187 -2.43 10.77 -0.35
CA GLU A 187 -2.68 11.99 -1.12
C GLU A 187 -4.08 12.04 -1.74
N ASN A 188 -4.80 13.15 -1.60
CA ASN A 188 -6.09 13.35 -2.26
C ASN A 188 -7.10 12.20 -2.03
N ASN A 189 -7.15 11.69 -0.79
CA ASN A 189 -8.06 10.61 -0.41
C ASN A 189 -9.23 11.16 0.39
N THR A 190 -10.42 10.57 0.20
CA THR A 190 -11.63 10.90 0.97
C THR A 190 -12.06 9.73 1.83
N PHE A 191 -12.30 9.99 3.12
CA PHE A 191 -12.66 8.97 4.11
C PHE A 191 -13.99 9.31 4.78
N ASP A 192 -14.99 8.44 4.64
CA ASP A 192 -16.20 8.45 5.45
C ASP A 192 -16.09 7.35 6.51
N LEU A 193 -15.66 7.73 7.70
CA LEU A 193 -15.24 6.82 8.76
C LEU A 193 -16.44 6.33 9.57
N GLY A 194 -16.42 5.08 10.01
CA GLY A 194 -17.32 4.56 11.04
C GLY A 194 -16.99 5.10 12.44
N LYS A 195 -17.78 4.73 13.46
CA LYS A 195 -17.61 5.27 14.83
C LYS A 195 -16.32 4.81 15.53
N THR A 196 -15.74 3.70 15.08
CA THR A 196 -14.56 3.05 15.67
C THR A 196 -13.61 2.66 14.54
N SER A 197 -13.10 3.66 13.84
CA SER A 197 -12.31 3.48 12.64
C SER A 197 -11.45 4.69 12.35
N GLU A 198 -10.28 4.46 11.78
CA GLU A 198 -9.33 5.49 11.42
C GLU A 198 -9.02 5.46 9.92
N ALA A 199 -8.61 6.61 9.38
CA ALA A 199 -8.24 6.72 7.98
C ALA A 199 -6.97 5.91 7.68
N VAL A 200 -5.98 5.96 8.58
CA VAL A 200 -4.70 5.28 8.40
C VAL A 200 -4.23 4.66 9.71
N ARG A 201 -4.14 3.33 9.74
CA ARG A 201 -3.41 2.58 10.75
C ARG A 201 -1.96 2.41 10.33
N ILE A 202 -1.04 2.71 11.24
CA ILE A 202 0.39 2.45 11.11
C ILE A 202 0.81 1.52 12.24
N SER A 203 1.41 0.38 11.90
CA SER A 203 1.96 -0.51 12.93
C SER A 203 3.47 -0.49 13.06
N ASN A 204 4.19 -0.15 12.00
CA ASN A 204 5.66 -0.09 11.98
C ASN A 204 6.34 -1.34 12.61
N LYS A 205 5.88 -2.55 12.27
CA LYS A 205 6.32 -3.84 12.85
C LYS A 205 7.83 -4.09 12.85
N THR A 206 8.57 -3.36 12.01
CA THR A 206 10.02 -3.46 11.85
C THR A 206 10.79 -2.42 12.68
N ASN A 207 10.08 -1.55 13.41
CA ASN A 207 10.61 -0.42 14.17
C ASN A 207 11.65 0.40 13.37
N THR A 208 11.30 0.74 12.14
CA THR A 208 12.16 1.53 11.24
C THR A 208 11.74 2.99 11.22
N LYS A 209 12.63 3.85 10.74
CA LYS A 209 12.37 5.28 10.55
C LYS A 209 11.94 5.53 9.12
N PHE A 210 10.81 6.18 8.94
CA PHE A 210 10.32 6.60 7.63
C PHE A 210 9.49 7.87 7.74
N THR A 211 9.22 8.49 6.60
CA THR A 211 8.40 9.70 6.50
C THR A 211 7.01 9.35 6.01
N ILE A 212 6.00 9.93 6.65
CA ILE A 212 4.60 9.88 6.23
C ILE A 212 4.23 11.27 5.75
N ASN A 213 3.74 11.37 4.52
CA ASN A 213 3.18 12.59 3.96
C ASN A 213 1.69 12.40 3.78
N VAL A 214 0.89 13.27 4.38
CA VAL A 214 -0.55 13.34 4.16
C VAL A 214 -0.85 14.67 3.49
N LYS A 215 -1.47 14.60 2.33
CA LYS A 215 -1.74 15.79 1.51
C LYS A 215 -3.15 15.75 0.93
N ASP A 216 -3.85 16.88 0.99
CA ASP A 216 -5.15 17.09 0.31
C ASP A 216 -6.21 16.03 0.69
N CYS A 217 -6.13 15.46 1.89
CA CYS A 217 -7.07 14.42 2.33
C CYS A 217 -8.24 15.01 3.13
N SER A 218 -9.41 14.41 3.03
CA SER A 218 -10.58 14.80 3.82
C SER A 218 -11.19 13.61 4.55
N TYR A 219 -11.63 13.81 5.78
CA TYR A 219 -12.32 12.78 6.54
C TYR A 219 -13.54 13.31 7.29
N THR A 220 -14.54 12.44 7.45
CA THR A 220 -15.77 12.68 8.22
C THR A 220 -16.05 11.53 9.16
N TYR A 221 -16.82 11.81 10.20
CA TYR A 221 -17.37 10.82 11.12
C TYR A 221 -18.89 11.03 11.27
N PRO A 222 -19.64 9.99 11.67
CA PRO A 222 -20.95 10.15 12.27
C PRO A 222 -20.90 11.17 13.42
N THR A 223 -21.98 11.93 13.60
CA THR A 223 -22.05 13.00 14.62
C THR A 223 -21.91 12.49 16.05
N ASP A 224 -22.17 11.20 16.27
CA ASP A 224 -22.06 10.51 17.55
C ASP A 224 -20.78 9.67 17.69
N ALA A 225 -19.80 9.83 16.80
CA ALA A 225 -18.48 9.24 16.95
C ALA A 225 -17.72 9.91 18.10
N ALA A 226 -17.19 9.08 19.01
CA ALA A 226 -16.39 9.50 20.15
C ALA A 226 -15.62 8.29 20.70
N GLY A 227 -14.63 8.55 21.54
CA GLY A 227 -13.81 7.55 22.21
C GLY A 227 -12.39 7.49 21.69
N GLN A 228 -11.66 6.46 22.07
CA GLN A 228 -10.22 6.35 21.76
C GLN A 228 -9.91 5.94 20.32
N TRP A 229 -10.91 5.48 19.57
CA TRP A 229 -10.81 4.95 18.20
C TRP A 229 -11.35 5.94 17.15
N VAL A 230 -11.21 7.24 17.44
CA VAL A 230 -11.49 8.31 16.48
C VAL A 230 -10.23 9.13 16.24
N GLY A 231 -9.88 9.29 14.98
CA GLY A 231 -8.69 10.00 14.54
C GLY A 231 -8.42 9.78 13.05
N PHE A 232 -7.60 10.65 12.46
CA PHE A 232 -7.05 10.37 11.13
C PHE A 232 -6.08 9.18 11.22
N PHE A 233 -5.23 9.17 12.24
CA PHE A 233 -4.23 8.12 12.45
C PHE A 233 -4.53 7.24 13.67
N LEU A 234 -4.31 5.94 13.49
CA LEU A 234 -4.07 4.99 14.58
C LEU A 234 -2.62 4.49 14.50
N PHE A 235 -1.84 4.66 15.56
CA PHE A 235 -0.54 4.04 15.72
C PHE A 235 -0.67 2.80 16.61
N GLU A 236 -0.60 1.62 16.03
CA GLU A 236 -0.93 0.37 16.73
C GLU A 236 0.27 -0.57 16.75
N ASP A 237 0.90 -0.72 17.92
CA ASP A 237 1.93 -1.72 18.14
C ASP A 237 1.26 -3.07 18.43
N TYR A 238 1.29 -3.96 17.45
CA TYR A 238 0.83 -5.35 17.58
C TYR A 238 2.00 -6.34 17.76
N THR A 239 3.22 -5.82 17.88
CA THR A 239 4.45 -6.61 17.90
C THR A 239 4.98 -6.83 19.31
N SER A 240 4.86 -5.85 20.20
CA SER A 240 5.28 -5.97 21.59
C SER A 240 4.33 -6.88 22.36
N ALA A 241 4.86 -7.78 23.20
CA ALA A 241 4.07 -8.68 24.03
C ALA A 241 3.81 -8.13 25.44
N THR A 242 4.63 -7.16 25.90
CA THR A 242 4.52 -6.54 27.22
C THR A 242 4.58 -5.01 27.14
N ALA A 243 4.09 -4.33 28.18
CA ALA A 243 4.13 -2.87 28.24
C ALA A 243 5.57 -2.36 28.33
N GLU A 244 6.43 -3.12 29.03
CA GLU A 244 7.86 -2.86 29.15
C GLU A 244 8.55 -2.90 27.78
N GLU A 245 8.27 -3.91 26.96
CA GLU A 245 8.79 -4.02 25.60
C GLU A 245 8.31 -2.85 24.72
N ALA A 246 7.02 -2.53 24.75
CA ALA A 246 6.46 -1.46 23.95
C ALA A 246 7.04 -0.08 24.31
N ASN A 247 7.12 0.20 25.62
CA ASN A 247 7.69 1.45 26.14
C ASN A 247 9.21 1.54 25.89
N ALA A 248 9.93 0.40 25.84
CA ALA A 248 11.34 0.39 25.45
C ALA A 248 11.52 0.59 23.93
N ALA A 249 10.65 0.00 23.12
CA ALA A 249 10.72 0.07 21.66
C ALA A 249 10.38 1.46 21.12
N MET A 250 9.40 2.15 21.75
CA MET A 250 8.87 3.46 21.32
C MET A 250 8.67 3.52 19.79
N GLN A 251 8.02 2.50 19.24
CA GLN A 251 8.03 2.14 17.81
C GLN A 251 7.71 3.28 16.84
N PHE A 252 6.98 4.30 17.29
CA PHE A 252 6.51 5.39 16.43
C PHE A 252 7.25 6.72 16.64
N LYS A 253 8.04 6.85 17.70
CA LYS A 253 8.67 8.10 18.13
C LYS A 253 9.55 8.74 17.06
N ASN A 254 10.26 7.91 16.29
CA ASN A 254 11.21 8.36 15.28
C ASN A 254 10.59 8.56 13.89
N LEU A 255 9.27 8.40 13.77
CA LEU A 255 8.57 8.69 12.53
C LEU A 255 8.34 10.20 12.38
N LYS A 256 8.30 10.65 11.13
CA LYS A 256 7.94 12.02 10.78
C LYS A 256 6.64 12.02 10.00
N VAL A 257 5.66 12.77 10.45
CA VAL A 257 4.39 12.99 9.75
C VAL A 257 4.36 14.43 9.25
N ASN A 258 4.21 14.62 7.94
CA ASN A 258 3.95 15.92 7.33
C ASN A 258 2.47 15.97 6.96
N VAL A 259 1.77 16.99 7.42
CA VAL A 259 0.33 17.18 7.21
C VAL A 259 0.14 18.46 6.41
N ASP A 260 -0.40 18.34 5.20
CA ASP A 260 -0.65 19.46 4.30
C ASP A 260 -2.09 19.41 3.79
N ASN A 261 -2.84 20.48 4.01
CA ASN A 261 -4.22 20.62 3.52
C ASN A 261 -5.14 19.43 3.85
N VAL A 262 -5.06 18.90 5.07
CA VAL A 262 -6.00 17.87 5.56
C VAL A 262 -7.22 18.53 6.17
N THR A 263 -8.43 18.04 5.87
CA THR A 263 -9.68 18.59 6.42
C THR A 263 -10.50 17.56 7.19
N PHE A 264 -10.98 17.94 8.37
CA PHE A 264 -12.00 17.22 9.12
C PHE A 264 -13.34 17.96 8.98
N GLU A 265 -14.37 17.30 8.44
CA GLU A 265 -15.68 17.91 8.18
C GLU A 265 -15.60 19.25 7.42
N GLY A 266 -14.67 19.34 6.47
CA GLY A 266 -14.43 20.54 5.66
C GLY A 266 -13.61 21.64 6.35
N ALA A 267 -13.30 21.52 7.65
CA ALA A 267 -12.41 22.41 8.36
C ALA A 267 -10.95 21.92 8.28
N LYS A 268 -10.01 22.81 7.96
CA LYS A 268 -8.58 22.45 7.90
C LYS A 268 -8.08 22.04 9.29
N VAL A 269 -7.37 20.91 9.36
CA VAL A 269 -6.63 20.48 10.54
C VAL A 269 -5.29 21.22 10.57
N THR A 270 -5.11 22.08 11.56
CA THR A 270 -3.94 22.97 11.65
C THR A 270 -2.98 22.61 12.79
N GLU A 271 -3.41 21.75 13.71
CA GLU A 271 -2.63 21.39 14.89
C GLU A 271 -2.89 19.94 15.31
N LEU A 272 -1.96 19.43 16.13
CA LEU A 272 -2.05 18.09 16.69
C LEU A 272 -3.05 18.09 17.84
N ASN A 273 -4.11 17.29 17.70
CA ASN A 273 -5.03 16.98 18.79
C ASN A 273 -4.89 15.50 19.17
N LEU A 274 -4.47 15.23 20.41
CA LEU A 274 -4.30 13.89 20.98
C LEU A 274 -5.17 13.73 22.23
N PHE A 275 -5.54 12.49 22.56
CA PHE A 275 -6.07 12.10 23.88
C PHE A 275 -7.38 12.76 24.31
N THR A 276 -8.11 13.40 23.41
CA THR A 276 -9.39 14.03 23.75
C THR A 276 -10.54 13.05 23.75
N GLY A 277 -10.41 11.94 23.01
CA GLY A 277 -11.53 11.05 22.74
C GLY A 277 -12.67 11.73 21.97
N ALA A 278 -12.41 12.92 21.42
CA ALA A 278 -13.34 13.68 20.62
C ALA A 278 -13.12 13.35 19.15
N ARG A 279 -14.18 13.42 18.33
CA ARG A 279 -14.14 13.16 16.88
C ARG A 279 -13.12 13.98 16.08
N ASN A 280 -12.67 15.12 16.63
CA ASN A 280 -11.64 15.97 16.04
C ASN A 280 -10.23 15.65 16.53
N GLN A 281 -10.04 14.57 17.28
CA GLN A 281 -8.71 13.99 17.54
C GLN A 281 -8.04 13.68 16.20
N PHE A 282 -6.73 13.92 16.10
CA PHE A 282 -5.99 13.69 14.86
C PHE A 282 -5.29 12.34 14.87
N ALA A 283 -4.76 11.92 16.03
CA ALA A 283 -4.07 10.63 16.16
C ALA A 283 -4.35 9.96 17.51
N CYS A 284 -4.44 8.64 17.52
CA CYS A 284 -4.45 7.78 18.71
C CYS A 284 -3.31 6.76 18.64
N MET A 285 -3.01 6.11 19.77
CA MET A 285 -2.03 5.03 19.83
C MET A 285 -2.44 3.98 20.85
N CYS A 286 -2.19 2.71 20.54
CA CYS A 286 -2.42 1.59 21.44
C CYS A 286 -1.35 0.49 21.28
N TYR A 287 -1.30 -0.38 22.29
CA TYR A 287 -0.56 -1.63 22.25
C TYR A 287 -1.58 -2.77 22.15
N ASP A 288 -1.70 -3.40 20.98
CA ASP A 288 -2.79 -4.32 20.63
C ASP A 288 -2.79 -5.60 21.49
N ASN A 289 -1.61 -6.18 21.70
CA ASN A 289 -1.43 -7.37 22.55
C ASN A 289 -1.67 -7.11 24.04
N LEU A 290 -1.95 -5.86 24.44
CA LEU A 290 -2.21 -5.43 25.80
C LEU A 290 -3.62 -4.84 25.87
N PRO A 291 -4.64 -5.70 26.04
CA PRO A 291 -6.03 -5.30 25.86
C PRO A 291 -6.40 -4.04 26.65
N GLY A 292 -6.83 -3.01 25.93
CA GLY A 292 -7.31 -1.76 26.51
C GLY A 292 -6.25 -0.72 26.87
N LEU A 293 -4.96 -0.94 26.52
CA LEU A 293 -3.91 0.03 26.80
C LEU A 293 -3.79 1.07 25.67
N VAL A 294 -4.45 2.21 25.88
CA VAL A 294 -4.23 3.43 25.10
C VAL A 294 -2.98 4.13 25.62
N VAL A 295 -2.09 4.52 24.72
CA VAL A 295 -0.89 5.29 25.07
C VAL A 295 -1.27 6.77 25.15
N THR A 296 -1.08 7.37 26.33
CA THR A 296 -1.37 8.78 26.60
C THR A 296 -0.11 9.65 26.73
N ASP A 297 1.07 9.03 26.67
CA ASP A 297 2.34 9.74 26.67
C ASP A 297 2.72 10.17 25.24
N ALA A 298 2.62 11.48 24.99
CA ALA A 298 2.94 12.10 23.71
C ALA A 298 4.37 11.82 23.22
N THR A 299 5.31 11.44 24.10
CA THR A 299 6.69 11.15 23.69
C THR A 299 6.85 9.87 22.88
N HIS A 300 5.83 8.99 22.87
CA HIS A 300 5.78 7.81 22.01
C HIS A 300 5.34 8.12 20.58
N PHE A 301 4.67 9.26 20.36
CA PHE A 301 4.09 9.62 19.07
C PHE A 301 5.15 10.11 18.07
N PRO A 302 4.87 10.00 16.76
CA PRO A 302 5.67 10.64 15.74
C PRO A 302 5.78 12.16 15.92
N THR A 303 6.77 12.76 15.26
CA THR A 303 6.80 14.21 15.12
C THR A 303 5.89 14.66 13.98
N PHE A 304 4.88 15.47 14.29
CA PHE A 304 3.94 16.04 13.32
C PHE A 304 4.36 17.44 12.87
N ASN A 305 4.26 17.71 11.56
CA ASN A 305 4.54 18.99 10.95
C ASN A 305 3.33 19.43 10.13
N PHE A 306 2.54 20.36 10.64
CA PHE A 306 1.38 20.92 9.95
C PHE A 306 1.80 22.10 9.07
N LYS A 307 1.28 22.15 7.84
CA LYS A 307 1.54 23.19 6.84
C LYS A 307 0.26 23.89 6.40
#